data_AF-A0A9D7D9R9-F1
#
_entry.id   AF-A0A9D7D9R9-F1
#
_cell.length_a   1.000
_cell.length_b   1.000
_cell.length_c   1.000
_cell.angle_alpha   90.00
_cell.angle_beta   90.00
_cell.angle_gamma   90.00
#
_symmetry.space_group_name_H-M   'P 1'
#
loop_
_entity.id
_entity.type
_entity.pdbx_description
1 polymer ?
#
loop_
_entity_poly.entity_id
_entity_poly.type
_entity_poly.pdbx_seq_one_letter_code
_entity_poly.pdbx_strand_id
1 'polypeptide(L)'
;MKPFSIAGIQMRTSTAFPNVEAMKTKLDLLMTIYPWVDMVMFSELCAYGPHTTHAQPVPGEFEQEMCAMAAKHGIWLLPGSIFELKDEKIYNTATVIDPEGSVVTRYRKMFPFYPYEVGVTGGNEFCVFDVPDVGRFGVSICYDMWIPETTRTLAVMGAEVDPAPYAHRDHRPRDRAQHRTGQRSHQPVLLLRHQWSRCGRQWSQHRLWSGRPRGLPSRRERGVHPHRDQFGEGAP
;
A
#
# COMPACT_ATOMS: atom_id res chain seq x y z
N MET A 1 -4.49 2.36 -24.05
CA MET A 1 -4.87 1.81 -22.72
C MET A 1 -4.76 2.92 -21.69
N LYS A 2 -5.79 3.13 -20.87
CA LYS A 2 -5.71 4.01 -19.69
C LYS A 2 -4.82 3.30 -18.64
N PRO A 3 -3.84 3.98 -18.02
CA PRO A 3 -3.09 3.38 -16.92
C PRO A 3 -3.99 3.18 -15.69
N PHE A 4 -3.91 2.02 -15.05
CA PHE A 4 -4.59 1.75 -13.77
C PHE A 4 -3.81 2.37 -12.61
N SER A 5 -4.49 3.17 -11.80
CA SER A 5 -3.88 4.05 -10.82
C SER A 5 -4.24 3.65 -9.39
N ILE A 6 -3.21 3.45 -8.55
CA ILE A 6 -3.37 3.00 -7.17
C ILE A 6 -2.84 4.07 -6.21
N ALA A 7 -3.60 4.38 -5.15
CA ALA A 7 -3.17 5.30 -4.10
C ALA A 7 -3.21 4.65 -2.72
N GLY A 8 -2.17 4.87 -1.93
CA GLY A 8 -2.12 4.52 -0.52
C GLY A 8 -2.40 5.72 0.37
N ILE A 9 -3.38 5.61 1.28
CA ILE A 9 -3.63 6.61 2.32
C ILE A 9 -2.88 6.20 3.58
N GLN A 10 -1.89 7.01 3.97
CA GLN A 10 -1.16 6.80 5.21
C GLN A 10 -2.00 7.29 6.40
N MET A 11 -2.36 6.36 7.26
CA MET A 11 -3.13 6.62 8.47
C MET A 11 -2.26 6.45 9.70
N ARG A 12 -2.43 7.36 10.68
CA ARG A 12 -1.89 7.14 12.01
C ARG A 12 -2.86 6.23 12.75
N THR A 13 -2.40 5.07 13.22
CA THR A 13 -3.18 4.19 14.09
C THR A 13 -3.39 4.84 15.45
N SER A 14 -4.61 4.76 15.99
CA SER A 14 -4.93 5.14 17.37
C SER A 14 -5.30 3.88 18.15
N THR A 15 -4.91 3.80 19.42
CA THR A 15 -5.32 2.73 20.34
C THR A 15 -6.51 3.14 21.21
N ALA A 16 -6.91 4.41 21.15
CA ALA A 16 -7.89 5.00 22.07
C ALA A 16 -9.23 5.30 21.42
N PHE A 17 -9.27 5.50 20.09
CA PHE A 17 -10.48 5.88 19.37
C PHE A 17 -10.45 5.33 17.94
N PRO A 18 -11.61 4.98 17.36
CA PRO A 18 -11.71 4.59 15.97
C PRO A 18 -11.31 5.73 15.02
N ASN A 19 -10.70 5.36 13.89
CA ASN A 19 -10.29 6.25 12.82
C ASN A 19 -11.25 6.24 11.62
N VAL A 20 -12.38 5.53 11.70
CA VAL A 20 -13.27 5.28 10.55
C VAL A 20 -13.73 6.59 9.89
N GLU A 21 -14.19 7.58 10.65
CA GLU A 21 -14.57 8.90 10.11
C GLU A 21 -13.40 9.63 9.45
N ALA A 22 -12.21 9.53 10.03
CA ALA A 22 -11.00 10.13 9.48
C ALA A 22 -10.57 9.43 8.17
N MET A 23 -10.78 8.11 8.07
CA MET A 23 -10.57 7.36 6.82
C MET A 23 -11.51 7.85 5.72
N LYS A 24 -12.82 7.94 6.01
CA LYS A 24 -13.82 8.43 5.06
C LYS A 24 -13.51 9.84 4.57
N THR A 25 -13.19 10.74 5.51
CA THR A 25 -12.82 12.13 5.20
C THR A 25 -11.58 12.21 4.30
N LYS A 26 -10.56 11.39 4.57
CA LYS A 26 -9.33 11.36 3.76
C LYS A 26 -9.55 10.74 2.39
N LEU A 27 -10.42 9.74 2.29
CA LEU A 27 -10.82 9.16 1.01
C LEU A 27 -11.57 10.18 0.16
N ASP A 28 -12.55 10.88 0.74
CA ASP A 28 -13.28 11.97 0.07
C ASP A 28 -12.32 13.05 -0.45
N LEU A 29 -11.35 13.46 0.38
CA LEU A 29 -10.35 14.45 -0.02
C LEU A 29 -9.44 13.92 -1.15
N LEU A 30 -9.00 12.66 -1.06
CA LEU A 30 -8.16 12.04 -2.09
C LEU A 30 -8.89 12.00 -3.43
N MET A 31 -10.15 11.57 -3.45
CA MET A 31 -10.95 11.47 -4.67
C MET A 31 -11.29 12.85 -5.24
N THR A 32 -11.42 13.87 -4.40
CA THR A 32 -11.57 15.26 -4.85
C THR A 32 -10.31 15.77 -5.56
N ILE A 33 -9.12 15.48 -5.02
CA ILE A 33 -7.85 15.99 -5.56
C ILE A 33 -7.35 15.14 -6.75
N TYR A 34 -7.59 13.83 -6.70
CA TYR A 34 -7.10 12.85 -7.67
C TYR A 34 -8.26 11.97 -8.18
N PRO A 35 -9.23 12.55 -8.92
CA PRO A 35 -10.41 11.83 -9.41
C PRO A 35 -10.10 10.74 -10.46
N TRP A 36 -8.83 10.61 -10.85
CA TRP A 36 -8.35 9.62 -11.82
C TRP A 36 -7.80 8.34 -11.16
N VAL A 37 -7.76 8.27 -9.81
CA VAL A 37 -7.35 7.07 -9.08
C VAL A 37 -8.42 5.98 -9.20
N ASP A 38 -8.01 4.76 -9.53
CA ASP A 38 -8.92 3.63 -9.76
C ASP A 38 -9.00 2.68 -8.55
N MET A 39 -7.96 2.65 -7.71
CA MET A 39 -7.91 1.85 -6.48
C MET A 39 -7.29 2.63 -5.32
N VAL A 40 -7.88 2.53 -4.14
CA VAL A 40 -7.32 3.08 -2.90
C VAL A 40 -7.07 1.97 -1.89
N MET A 41 -5.91 2.03 -1.23
CA MET A 41 -5.56 1.15 -0.11
C MET A 41 -5.24 1.94 1.16
N PHE A 42 -5.65 1.40 2.30
CA PHE A 42 -5.31 1.90 3.63
C PHE A 42 -4.32 0.97 4.35
N SER A 43 -3.78 1.46 5.47
CA SER A 43 -2.79 0.73 6.27
C SER A 43 -3.44 -0.38 7.12
N GLU A 44 -2.66 -1.41 7.47
CA GLU A 44 -3.06 -2.47 8.39
C GLU A 44 -3.60 -1.88 9.70
N LEU A 45 -4.72 -2.43 10.21
CA LEU A 45 -5.33 -2.09 11.50
C LEU A 45 -5.61 -0.59 11.70
N CYS A 46 -5.68 0.21 10.62
CA CYS A 46 -5.78 1.65 10.75
C CYS A 46 -7.13 2.13 11.27
N ALA A 47 -8.19 1.33 11.10
CA ALA A 47 -9.55 1.67 11.49
C ALA A 47 -9.76 1.70 13.01
N TYR A 48 -9.26 0.68 13.72
CA TYR A 48 -9.49 0.52 15.16
C TYR A 48 -8.21 0.40 15.99
N GLY A 49 -7.05 0.36 15.33
CA GLY A 49 -5.78 0.18 15.99
C GLY A 49 -5.45 -1.28 16.29
N PRO A 50 -4.26 -1.53 16.85
CA PRO A 50 -3.68 -2.86 16.88
C PRO A 50 -3.91 -3.61 18.21
N HIS A 51 -5.01 -3.35 18.90
CA HIS A 51 -5.41 -4.11 20.09
C HIS A 51 -6.55 -5.08 19.75
N THR A 52 -6.40 -6.34 20.15
CA THR A 52 -7.38 -7.42 19.91
C THR A 52 -8.72 -7.19 20.62
N THR A 53 -8.78 -6.29 21.60
CA THR A 53 -10.03 -5.84 22.23
C THR A 53 -10.99 -5.15 21.26
N HIS A 54 -10.50 -4.71 20.09
CA HIS A 54 -11.33 -4.15 19.02
C HIS A 54 -11.80 -5.21 18.00
N ALA A 55 -11.59 -6.50 18.29
CA ALA A 55 -12.06 -7.56 17.41
C ALA A 55 -13.58 -7.54 17.29
N GLN A 56 -14.07 -7.62 16.06
CA GLN A 56 -15.49 -7.52 15.75
C GLN A 56 -15.90 -8.51 14.65
N PRO A 57 -17.17 -8.90 14.55
CA PRO A 57 -17.64 -9.77 13.48
C PRO A 57 -17.40 -9.16 12.09
N VAL A 58 -17.13 -10.01 11.11
CA VAL A 58 -17.07 -9.67 9.68
C VAL A 58 -17.97 -10.65 8.91
N PRO A 59 -18.93 -10.18 8.08
CA PRO A 59 -19.27 -8.78 7.79
C PRO A 59 -19.80 -8.01 9.01
N GLY A 60 -19.61 -6.69 9.02
CA GLY A 60 -20.02 -5.80 10.11
C GLY A 60 -20.17 -4.34 9.64
N GLU A 61 -20.49 -3.43 10.56
CA GLU A 61 -20.75 -2.01 10.27
C GLU A 61 -19.60 -1.35 9.51
N PHE A 62 -18.36 -1.55 9.95
CA PHE A 62 -17.17 -1.05 9.27
C PHE A 62 -17.12 -1.43 7.78
N GLU A 63 -17.39 -2.71 7.47
CA GLU A 63 -17.31 -3.20 6.10
C GLU A 63 -18.42 -2.60 5.25
N GLN A 64 -19.63 -2.44 5.80
CA GLN A 64 -20.75 -1.79 5.13
C GLN A 64 -20.45 -0.31 4.83
N GLU A 65 -19.85 0.41 5.77
CA GLU A 65 -19.42 1.80 5.56
C GLU A 65 -18.37 1.90 4.45
N MET A 66 -17.39 0.98 4.42
CA MET A 66 -16.36 0.99 3.38
C MET A 66 -16.92 0.57 2.01
N CYS A 67 -17.90 -0.35 1.98
CA CYS A 67 -18.65 -0.70 0.78
C CYS A 67 -19.38 0.53 0.19
N ALA A 68 -20.08 1.29 1.04
CA ALA A 68 -20.73 2.52 0.62
C ALA A 68 -19.75 3.57 0.09
N MET A 69 -18.55 3.68 0.69
CA MET A 69 -17.51 4.59 0.22
C MET A 69 -16.90 4.18 -1.12
N ALA A 70 -16.70 2.88 -1.35
CA ALA A 70 -16.22 2.37 -2.65
C ALA A 70 -17.24 2.68 -3.75
N ALA A 71 -18.53 2.36 -3.51
CA ALA A 71 -19.63 2.66 -4.43
C ALA A 71 -19.80 4.16 -4.70
N LYS A 72 -19.70 5.00 -3.66
CA LYS A 72 -19.79 6.46 -3.78
C LYS A 72 -18.76 7.03 -4.76
N HIS A 73 -17.55 6.49 -4.76
CA HIS A 73 -16.43 6.99 -5.56
C HIS A 73 -16.16 6.19 -6.83
N GLY A 74 -16.80 5.03 -7.01
CA GLY A 74 -16.59 4.15 -8.16
C GLY A 74 -15.15 3.62 -8.24
N ILE A 75 -14.58 3.20 -7.11
CA ILE A 75 -13.20 2.72 -7.01
C ILE A 75 -13.10 1.34 -6.38
N TRP A 76 -12.01 0.65 -6.67
CA TRP A 76 -11.57 -0.48 -5.86
C TRP A 76 -11.07 0.01 -4.50
N LEU A 77 -11.47 -0.65 -3.43
CA LEU A 77 -11.08 -0.25 -2.07
C LEU A 77 -10.55 -1.44 -1.27
N LEU A 78 -9.33 -1.27 -0.77
CA LEU A 78 -8.78 -2.07 0.32
C LEU A 78 -8.73 -1.17 1.57
N PRO A 79 -9.71 -1.25 2.50
CA PRO A 79 -9.80 -0.36 3.64
C PRO A 79 -8.77 -0.65 4.74
N GLY A 80 -7.71 -1.39 4.41
CA GLY A 80 -6.74 -1.92 5.37
C GLY A 80 -7.25 -3.22 5.94
N SER A 81 -6.89 -3.50 7.19
CA SER A 81 -7.36 -4.67 7.91
C SER A 81 -7.96 -4.31 9.26
N ILE A 82 -8.75 -5.21 9.81
CA ILE A 82 -9.30 -5.14 11.16
C ILE A 82 -9.13 -6.49 11.86
N PHE A 83 -9.27 -6.50 13.17
CA PHE A 83 -9.42 -7.76 13.89
C PHE A 83 -10.84 -8.30 13.70
N GLU A 84 -10.95 -9.46 13.06
CA GLU A 84 -12.18 -10.22 12.89
C GLU A 84 -12.34 -11.19 14.07
N LEU A 85 -13.49 -11.17 14.74
CA LEU A 85 -13.88 -12.18 15.72
C LEU A 85 -14.79 -13.22 15.06
N LYS A 86 -14.35 -14.48 15.00
CA LYS A 86 -15.15 -15.59 14.49
C LYS A 86 -14.82 -16.89 15.23
N ASP A 87 -15.85 -17.60 15.69
CA ASP A 87 -15.71 -18.89 16.38
C ASP A 87 -14.70 -18.82 17.55
N GLU A 88 -14.83 -17.79 18.39
CA GLU A 88 -13.93 -17.49 19.54
C GLU A 88 -12.46 -17.21 19.18
N LYS A 89 -12.15 -17.11 17.88
CA LYS A 89 -10.82 -16.79 17.38
C LYS A 89 -10.78 -15.39 16.79
N ILE A 90 -9.62 -14.75 16.94
CA ILE A 90 -9.36 -13.44 16.37
C ILE A 90 -8.45 -13.61 15.16
N TYR A 91 -8.82 -13.05 14.02
CA TYR A 91 -8.00 -13.02 12.81
C TYR A 91 -7.69 -11.57 12.43
N ASN A 92 -6.55 -11.31 11.78
CA ASN A 92 -6.28 -10.01 11.15
C ASN A 92 -6.75 -10.09 9.69
N THR A 93 -7.87 -9.43 9.36
CA THR A 93 -8.60 -9.64 8.11
C THR A 93 -8.64 -8.37 7.29
N ALA A 94 -8.24 -8.46 6.01
CA ALA A 94 -8.40 -7.42 5.01
C ALA A 94 -9.52 -7.78 4.02
N THR A 95 -10.36 -6.81 3.67
CA THR A 95 -11.45 -6.97 2.70
C THR A 95 -11.08 -6.27 1.39
N VAL A 96 -11.41 -6.88 0.26
CA VAL A 96 -11.35 -6.23 -1.06
C VAL A 96 -12.77 -5.92 -1.51
N ILE A 97 -13.00 -4.67 -1.88
CA ILE A 97 -14.30 -4.14 -2.28
C ILE A 97 -14.19 -3.59 -3.71
N ASP A 98 -15.16 -3.91 -4.56
CA ASP A 98 -15.23 -3.44 -5.95
C ASP A 98 -15.87 -2.04 -6.08
N PRO A 99 -15.81 -1.41 -7.27
CA PRO A 99 -16.43 -0.11 -7.54
C PRO A 99 -17.93 -0.04 -7.33
N GLU A 100 -18.63 -1.18 -7.35
CA GLU A 100 -20.06 -1.29 -7.07
C GLU A 100 -20.37 -1.35 -5.56
N GLY A 101 -19.34 -1.43 -4.72
CA GLY A 101 -19.46 -1.56 -3.28
C GLY A 101 -19.73 -3.00 -2.81
N SER A 102 -19.43 -4.00 -3.63
CA SER A 102 -19.56 -5.41 -3.26
C SER A 102 -18.23 -5.95 -2.74
N VAL A 103 -18.30 -6.81 -1.73
CA VAL A 103 -17.13 -7.53 -1.21
C VAL A 103 -16.75 -8.63 -2.19
N VAL A 104 -15.57 -8.50 -2.81
CA VAL A 104 -15.03 -9.49 -3.76
C VAL A 104 -14.38 -10.65 -3.02
N THR A 105 -13.59 -10.35 -2.00
CA THR A 105 -12.90 -11.36 -1.19
C THR A 105 -12.47 -10.81 0.16
N ARG A 106 -12.15 -11.72 1.09
CA ARG A 106 -11.55 -11.41 2.38
C ARG A 106 -10.32 -12.28 2.56
N TYR A 107 -9.25 -11.67 3.05
CA TYR A 107 -7.99 -12.35 3.33
C TYR A 107 -7.67 -12.25 4.81
N ARG A 108 -7.43 -13.40 5.44
CA ARG A 108 -6.94 -13.49 6.82
C ARG A 108 -5.43 -13.65 6.78
N LYS A 109 -4.71 -12.73 7.43
CA LYS A 109 -3.25 -12.74 7.56
C LYS A 109 -2.75 -14.12 7.96
N MET A 110 -1.88 -14.69 7.15
CA MET A 110 -1.42 -16.06 7.33
C MET A 110 -0.39 -16.16 8.46
N PHE A 111 0.46 -15.13 8.59
CA PHE A 111 1.56 -15.11 9.55
C PHE A 111 1.40 -13.94 10.54
N PRO A 112 0.73 -14.15 11.69
CA PRO A 112 0.69 -13.17 12.77
C PRO A 112 2.11 -12.76 13.24
N PHE A 113 2.31 -11.46 13.46
CA PHE A 113 3.59 -10.88 13.81
C PHE A 113 3.84 -10.97 15.32
N TYR A 114 4.52 -12.03 15.73
CA TYR A 114 4.93 -12.21 17.13
C TYR A 114 6.12 -11.31 17.51
N PRO A 115 6.19 -10.82 18.76
CA PRO A 115 5.26 -11.06 19.88
C PRO A 115 4.08 -10.07 19.95
N TYR A 116 3.82 -9.28 18.90
CA TYR A 116 2.85 -8.18 18.95
C TYR A 116 1.41 -8.58 18.66
N GLU A 117 1.19 -9.68 17.93
CA GLU A 117 -0.12 -10.24 17.59
C GLU A 117 -0.42 -11.53 18.38
N VAL A 118 -0.06 -11.56 19.67
CA VAL A 118 -0.40 -12.68 20.56
C VAL A 118 -1.93 -12.83 20.65
N GLY A 119 -2.41 -14.07 20.52
CA GLY A 119 -3.84 -14.39 20.50
C GLY A 119 -4.53 -14.19 19.15
N VAL A 120 -3.80 -13.74 18.12
CA VAL A 120 -4.31 -13.68 16.74
C VAL A 120 -4.01 -15.02 16.06
N THR A 121 -5.04 -15.60 15.45
CA THR A 121 -4.99 -16.84 14.68
C THR A 121 -4.60 -16.51 13.25
N GLY A 122 -3.66 -17.28 12.69
CA GLY A 122 -3.31 -17.20 11.28
C GLY A 122 -4.42 -17.73 10.36
N GLY A 123 -4.56 -17.10 9.20
CA GLY A 123 -5.31 -17.67 8.08
C GLY A 123 -4.61 -18.91 7.50
N ASN A 124 -5.29 -19.57 6.58
CA ASN A 124 -4.85 -20.83 5.97
C ASN A 124 -4.92 -20.84 4.44
N GLU A 125 -5.31 -19.74 3.81
CA GLU A 125 -5.53 -19.63 2.36
C GLU A 125 -4.82 -18.39 1.81
N PHE A 126 -4.16 -18.55 0.66
CA PHE A 126 -3.68 -17.43 -0.13
C PHE A 126 -4.85 -16.81 -0.90
N CYS A 127 -4.83 -15.49 -1.08
CA CYS A 127 -5.94 -14.77 -1.67
C CYS A 127 -5.52 -14.00 -2.92
N VAL A 128 -6.25 -14.21 -4.01
CA VAL A 128 -6.15 -13.45 -5.26
C VAL A 128 -7.53 -13.00 -5.71
N PHE A 129 -7.59 -11.91 -6.47
CA PHE A 129 -8.81 -11.41 -7.10
C PHE A 129 -8.49 -10.78 -8.46
N ASP A 130 -9.49 -10.74 -9.34
CA ASP A 130 -9.34 -10.19 -10.69
C ASP A 130 -9.90 -8.77 -10.76
N VAL A 131 -9.12 -7.86 -11.36
CA VAL A 131 -9.57 -6.52 -11.71
C VAL A 131 -9.81 -6.49 -13.23
N PRO A 132 -11.06 -6.29 -13.70
CA PRO A 132 -11.41 -6.34 -15.12
C PRO A 132 -10.53 -5.43 -15.98
N ASP A 133 -10.07 -5.95 -17.11
CA ASP A 133 -9.20 -5.26 -18.09
C ASP A 133 -7.85 -4.77 -17.55
N VAL A 134 -7.48 -5.13 -16.32
CA VAL A 134 -6.23 -4.70 -15.65
C VAL A 134 -5.33 -5.88 -15.37
N GLY A 135 -5.82 -6.91 -14.68
CA GLY A 135 -5.04 -8.09 -14.31
C GLY A 135 -5.45 -8.68 -12.97
N ARG A 136 -4.67 -9.66 -12.52
CA ARG A 136 -4.91 -10.35 -11.25
C ARG A 136 -4.06 -9.77 -10.13
N PHE A 137 -4.67 -9.59 -8.97
CA PHE A 137 -4.06 -9.03 -7.77
C PHE A 137 -4.00 -10.10 -6.68
N GLY A 138 -2.90 -10.12 -5.91
CA GLY A 138 -2.77 -10.88 -4.68
C GLY A 138 -3.08 -10.00 -3.47
N VAL A 139 -3.37 -10.61 -2.33
CA VAL A 139 -3.51 -9.90 -1.05
C VAL A 139 -2.61 -10.57 -0.02
N SER A 140 -1.73 -9.78 0.58
CA SER A 140 -0.94 -10.14 1.76
C SER A 140 -1.05 -9.04 2.81
N ILE A 141 -0.76 -9.34 4.08
CA ILE A 141 -0.80 -8.33 5.15
C ILE A 141 0.55 -8.30 5.87
N CYS A 142 1.20 -7.14 5.81
CA CYS A 142 2.35 -6.79 6.63
C CYS A 142 3.43 -7.88 6.70
N TYR A 143 3.48 -8.65 7.78
CA TYR A 143 4.51 -9.65 8.03
C TYR A 143 4.50 -10.79 7.00
N ASP A 144 3.37 -11.05 6.35
CA ASP A 144 3.26 -12.04 5.28
C ASP A 144 4.28 -11.82 4.15
N MET A 145 4.65 -10.56 3.87
CA MET A 145 5.61 -10.20 2.82
C MET A 145 7.06 -10.62 3.14
N TRP A 146 7.34 -10.93 4.41
CA TRP A 146 8.64 -11.43 4.86
C TRP A 146 8.77 -12.94 4.73
N ILE A 147 7.67 -13.64 4.45
CA ILE A 147 7.66 -15.07 4.14
C ILE A 147 7.68 -15.21 2.61
N PRO A 148 8.84 -15.53 1.99
CA PRO A 148 8.97 -15.52 0.54
C PRO A 148 8.03 -16.50 -0.16
N GLU A 149 7.62 -17.57 0.52
CA GLU A 149 6.60 -18.52 0.07
C GLU A 149 5.25 -17.83 -0.18
N THR A 150 4.91 -16.78 0.56
CA THR A 150 3.67 -16.00 0.34
C THR A 150 3.70 -15.34 -1.02
N THR A 151 4.67 -14.45 -1.26
CA THR A 151 4.76 -13.71 -2.53
C THR A 151 4.97 -14.65 -3.71
N ARG A 152 5.76 -15.73 -3.53
CA ARG A 152 5.94 -16.75 -4.56
C ARG A 152 4.63 -17.45 -4.91
N THR A 153 3.82 -17.81 -3.91
CA THR A 153 2.55 -18.50 -4.13
C THR A 153 1.54 -17.57 -4.81
N LEU A 154 1.44 -16.32 -4.38
CA LEU A 154 0.60 -15.31 -5.05
C LEU A 154 0.98 -15.15 -6.52
N ALA A 155 2.29 -15.06 -6.82
CA ALA A 155 2.77 -14.99 -8.20
C ALA A 155 2.44 -16.24 -9.03
N VAL A 156 2.56 -17.44 -8.44
CA VAL A 156 2.16 -18.71 -9.09
C VAL A 156 0.65 -18.77 -9.35
N MET A 157 -0.16 -18.19 -8.46
CA MET A 157 -1.62 -18.04 -8.64
C MET A 157 -2.00 -16.99 -9.70
N GLY A 158 -1.00 -16.35 -10.31
CA GLY A 158 -1.16 -15.38 -11.39
C GLY A 158 -1.23 -13.93 -10.93
N ALA A 159 -0.98 -13.62 -9.64
CA ALA A 159 -0.96 -12.24 -9.18
C ALA A 159 0.18 -11.46 -9.85
N GLU A 160 -0.18 -10.34 -10.45
CA GLU A 160 0.74 -9.38 -11.07
C GLU A 160 1.09 -8.26 -10.09
N VAL A 161 0.17 -7.93 -9.17
CA VAL A 161 0.32 -6.88 -8.15
C VAL A 161 -0.12 -7.44 -6.79
N ASP A 162 0.60 -7.10 -5.72
CA ASP A 162 0.28 -7.48 -4.33
C ASP A 162 0.18 -6.21 -3.46
N PRO A 163 -1.03 -5.61 -3.31
CA PRO A 163 -1.24 -4.53 -2.37
C PRO A 163 -1.19 -5.09 -0.94
N ALA A 164 -0.13 -4.76 -0.22
CA ALA A 164 0.10 -5.24 1.14
C ALA A 164 -0.10 -4.13 2.19
N PRO A 165 -1.26 -4.05 2.88
CA PRO A 165 -1.42 -3.15 4.02
C PRO A 165 -0.35 -3.44 5.08
N TYR A 166 0.33 -2.39 5.54
CA TYR A 166 1.43 -2.48 6.50
C TYR A 166 1.29 -1.42 7.60
N ALA A 167 1.51 -1.80 8.85
CA ALA A 167 1.58 -0.87 9.98
C ALA A 167 3.03 -0.74 10.47
N HIS A 168 3.68 0.38 10.15
CA HIS A 168 5.02 0.67 10.69
C HIS A 168 4.92 1.11 12.15
N ARG A 169 5.56 0.36 13.06
CA ARG A 169 5.80 0.82 14.43
C ARG A 169 7.22 1.39 14.51
N ASP A 170 7.32 2.69 14.80
CA ASP A 170 8.62 3.32 15.08
C ASP A 170 9.09 2.87 16.47
N HIS A 171 10.02 1.91 16.51
CA HIS A 171 10.59 1.36 17.73
C HIS A 171 11.88 2.08 18.17
N ARG A 172 12.35 3.09 17.43
CA ARG A 172 13.58 3.79 17.81
C ARG A 172 13.27 4.98 18.71
N PRO A 173 14.02 5.20 19.82
CA PRO A 173 14.15 6.55 20.36
C PRO A 173 14.63 7.44 19.21
N ARG A 174 13.98 8.59 19.00
CA ARG A 174 14.30 9.51 17.91
C ARG A 174 15.77 9.95 17.96
N ASP A 175 16.64 9.25 17.25
CA ASP A 175 18.00 9.70 17.02
C ASP A 175 17.96 10.90 16.09
N ARG A 176 18.25 12.08 16.65
CA ARG A 176 18.24 13.39 15.98
C ARG A 176 19.17 13.47 14.76
N ALA A 177 20.04 12.47 14.54
CA ALA A 177 21.05 12.46 13.48
C ALA A 177 20.50 12.11 12.07
N GLN A 178 19.34 11.48 11.94
CA GLN A 178 18.77 11.13 10.62
C GLN A 178 17.92 12.26 9.99
N HIS A 179 17.74 13.39 10.69
CA HIS A 179 16.98 14.54 10.20
C HIS A 179 17.60 15.30 9.01
N ARG A 180 18.76 14.89 8.48
CA ARG A 180 19.36 15.52 7.28
C ARG A 180 18.91 14.90 5.96
N THR A 181 18.28 13.72 5.97
CA THR A 181 17.82 13.06 4.74
C THR A 181 16.35 12.70 4.82
N GLY A 182 15.49 13.62 4.35
CA GLY A 182 14.30 13.22 3.58
C GLY A 182 12.93 13.19 4.28
N GLN A 183 12.81 13.44 5.59
CA GLN A 183 11.50 13.59 6.24
C GLN A 183 11.28 15.02 6.70
N ARG A 184 10.88 15.89 5.76
CA ARG A 184 10.12 17.09 6.08
C ARG A 184 8.64 16.77 5.85
N SER A 185 7.88 17.03 6.90
CA SER A 185 6.44 16.91 7.04
C SER A 185 5.66 17.61 5.93
N HIS A 186 4.40 17.19 5.81
CA HIS A 186 3.31 17.70 4.96
C HIS A 186 3.23 17.05 3.57
N GLN A 187 2.54 15.90 3.51
CA GLN A 187 1.55 15.42 2.50
C GLN A 187 1.44 13.86 2.64
N PRO A 188 0.29 13.26 3.00
CA PRO A 188 0.21 11.85 3.43
C PRO A 188 -0.23 10.84 2.36
N VAL A 189 -0.19 11.20 1.07
CA VAL A 189 -0.64 10.30 -0.03
C VAL A 189 0.57 9.69 -0.72
N LEU A 190 0.71 8.37 -0.63
CA LEU A 190 1.63 7.63 -1.48
C LEU A 190 0.90 7.30 -2.77
N LEU A 191 1.19 8.04 -3.83
CA LEU A 191 0.63 7.81 -5.16
C LEU A 191 1.55 6.86 -5.93
N LEU A 192 1.06 5.65 -6.22
CA LEU A 192 1.76 4.70 -7.08
C LEU A 192 1.21 4.84 -8.50
N ARG A 193 1.94 5.57 -9.35
CA ARG A 193 1.61 5.68 -10.77
C ARG A 193 2.36 4.62 -11.56
N HIS A 194 1.66 3.59 -12.01
CA HIS A 194 2.22 2.56 -12.89
C HIS A 194 1.86 2.88 -14.35
N GLN A 195 2.87 2.93 -15.22
CA GLN A 195 2.68 3.09 -16.66
C GLN A 195 2.97 1.75 -17.34
N TRP A 196 1.96 1.16 -17.96
CA TRP A 196 2.08 -0.13 -18.65
C TRP A 196 2.19 0.09 -20.16
N SER A 197 3.14 -0.60 -20.79
CA SER A 197 3.12 -0.83 -22.23
C SER A 197 3.36 -2.32 -22.47
N ARG A 198 2.69 -2.91 -23.47
CA ARG A 198 2.74 -4.34 -23.82
C ARG A 198 4.13 -4.83 -24.29
N CYS A 199 5.15 -3.97 -24.27
CA CYS A 199 6.47 -4.26 -24.79
C CYS A 199 7.53 -3.97 -23.71
N GLY A 200 7.95 -5.00 -23.00
CA GLY A 200 9.10 -4.95 -22.08
C GLY A 200 8.72 -5.03 -20.61
N ARG A 201 9.03 -6.18 -19.99
CA ARG A 201 8.91 -6.41 -18.55
C ARG A 201 9.92 -5.54 -17.81
N GLN A 202 9.53 -4.35 -17.38
CA GLN A 202 10.35 -3.56 -16.47
C GLN A 202 9.49 -2.78 -15.48
N TRP A 203 9.69 -3.07 -14.20
CA TRP A 203 9.02 -2.41 -13.09
C TRP A 203 9.77 -1.14 -12.74
N SER A 204 9.12 0.03 -12.77
CA SER A 204 9.66 1.26 -12.20
C SER A 204 8.73 1.84 -11.13
N GLN A 205 9.28 2.09 -9.94
CA GLN A 205 8.60 2.82 -8.89
C GLN A 205 8.81 4.32 -9.11
N HIS A 206 7.74 5.08 -9.30
CA HIS A 206 7.81 6.54 -9.35
C HIS A 206 7.14 7.15 -8.12
N ARG A 207 7.96 7.65 -7.19
CA ARG A 207 7.51 8.52 -6.10
C ARG A 207 7.23 9.91 -6.69
N LEU A 208 5.97 10.29 -6.82
CA LEU A 208 5.61 11.66 -7.18
C LEU A 208 5.79 12.55 -5.94
N TRP A 209 6.94 13.23 -5.86
CA TRP A 209 7.10 14.39 -4.99
C TRP A 209 6.42 15.56 -5.69
N SER A 210 5.43 16.20 -5.07
CA SER A 210 4.84 17.43 -5.60
C SER A 210 5.87 18.56 -5.48
N GLY A 211 6.80 18.62 -6.45
CA GLY A 211 7.73 19.73 -6.63
C GLY A 211 6.99 20.95 -7.18
N ARG A 212 7.36 22.13 -6.68
CA ARG A 212 6.93 23.46 -7.15
C ARG A 212 6.97 23.59 -8.69
N PRO A 213 6.23 24.56 -9.28
CA PRO A 213 6.28 24.81 -10.72
C PRO A 213 7.72 25.05 -11.17
N ARG A 214 8.19 24.28 -12.16
CA ARG A 214 9.51 24.49 -12.78
C ARG A 214 9.49 25.83 -13.51
N GLY A 215 10.32 26.77 -13.05
CA GLY A 215 10.73 27.90 -13.87
C GLY A 215 11.47 27.41 -15.12
N LEU A 216 11.23 28.10 -16.23
CA LEU A 216 11.78 27.86 -17.56
C LEU A 216 13.33 27.77 -17.58
N PRO A 217 13.92 27.06 -18.57
CA PRO A 217 15.34 26.74 -18.57
C PRO A 217 16.19 27.94 -19.01
N SER A 218 17.24 28.27 -18.26
CA SER A 218 18.35 29.07 -18.77
C SER A 218 19.53 28.15 -19.10
N ARG A 219 19.92 28.19 -20.37
CA ARG A 219 21.16 27.61 -20.91
C ARG A 219 22.37 27.96 -20.03
N ARG A 220 23.17 26.96 -19.70
CA ARG A 220 24.65 27.04 -19.78
C ARG A 220 25.23 25.62 -19.75
N GLU A 221 25.60 25.16 -20.93
CA GLU A 221 26.55 24.08 -21.13
C GLU A 221 27.86 24.42 -20.40
N ARG A 222 28.36 23.49 -19.59
CA ARG A 222 29.79 23.36 -19.32
C ARG A 222 30.12 21.88 -19.39
N GLY A 223 30.87 21.53 -20.42
CA GLY A 223 31.21 20.18 -20.82
C GLY A 223 32.11 19.47 -19.82
N VAL A 224 31.96 18.15 -19.80
CA VAL A 224 32.91 17.21 -19.21
C VAL A 224 33.76 16.69 -20.36
N HIS A 225 35.07 16.97 -20.32
CA HIS A 225 36.06 16.40 -21.24
C HIS A 225 36.22 14.89 -20.98
N PRO A 226 36.33 14.04 -22.02
CA PRO A 226 36.76 12.66 -21.87
C PRO A 226 38.31 12.59 -21.80
N HIS A 227 38.83 11.91 -20.78
CA HIS A 227 40.25 11.55 -20.70
C HIS A 227 40.60 10.54 -21.80
N ARG A 228 41.61 10.87 -22.61
CA ARG A 228 42.27 9.96 -23.57
C ARG A 228 43.46 9.29 -22.90
N ASP A 229 43.60 7.99 -23.13
CA ASP A 229 44.81 7.19 -22.94
C ASP A 229 45.91 7.54 -23.95
N GLN A 230 47.16 7.17 -23.61
CA GLN A 230 48.42 7.01 -24.38
C GLN A 230 49.58 7.78 -23.71
N PHE A 231 50.81 7.29 -23.48
CA PHE A 231 51.58 6.07 -23.83
C PHE A 231 52.80 5.98 -22.87
N GLY A 232 53.42 4.81 -22.75
CA GLY A 232 54.77 4.67 -22.18
C GLY A 232 55.24 3.21 -22.06
N GLU A 233 55.85 2.68 -23.12
CA GLU A 233 56.60 1.41 -23.15
C GLU A 233 57.95 1.54 -22.43
N GLY A 234 58.45 0.43 -21.86
CA GLY A 234 59.83 0.29 -21.41
C GLY A 234 60.07 -0.88 -20.45
N ALA A 235 60.32 -2.08 -20.98
CA ALA A 235 60.98 -3.20 -20.29
C ALA A 235 62.50 -2.92 -20.17
N PRO A 236 63.32 -3.69 -19.40
CA PRO A 236 63.35 -5.15 -19.25
C PRO A 236 62.98 -5.70 -17.87
#